data_AF-A0A1V5IF71-F1
#
_entry.id   AF-A0A1V5IF71-F1
#
_cell.length_a   1.000
_cell.length_b   1.000
_cell.length_c   1.000
_cell.angle_alpha   90.00
_cell.angle_beta   90.00
_cell.angle_gamma   90.00
#
_symmetry.space_group_name_H-M   'P 1'
#
loop_
_entity.id
_entity.type
_entity.pdbx_description
1 polymer ?
#
loop_
_entity_poly.entity_id
_entity_poly.type
_entity_poly.pdbx_seq_one_letter_code
_entity_poly.pdbx_strand_id
1 'polypeptide(L)'
;MEWQLIDSNGTYLGKEADEADFDFYGRILSGQKSQKPMWKRAISTVNGTLGDALGRLYAERYFSSEAKERIIVMFSSLKRALARRIEVQDWMGDKSKALALEKLEAFKFKIGYPDKWRDYSKMEIDSSKSLVENNASINRFFWNDTVERKFKKLVDPSEWYMNPQDINAYYDISINEICFPAGILQYPFFDMNADDAFNYGAIGTIMGHEMIHGFDDEGRQFDKNGNLANWWSRPDTRRFNRRIKVLEEWFNGIEVLPDIKANGKLTLGENIADHGGLTVALEAFRDVMKENSGEIKQGFTPLQRFFIAYAFTWAENCCDEMVLQMVKSDEHSPSRLRVNGVLSHIDEWYEAFGITEEHSMYIAPEERVRIW
;
A
#
# COMPACT_ATOMS: atom_id res chain seq x y z
N MET A 1 -19.42 -26.83 -4.59
CA MET A 1 -20.28 -25.67 -4.95
C MET A 1 -21.24 -25.34 -3.81
N GLU A 2 -21.97 -26.31 -3.28
CA GLU A 2 -22.88 -26.10 -2.12
C GLU A 2 -22.17 -25.50 -0.89
N TRP A 3 -21.04 -26.08 -0.46
CA TRP A 3 -20.24 -25.51 0.64
C TRP A 3 -19.88 -24.04 0.40
N GLN A 4 -19.37 -23.70 -0.79
CA GLN A 4 -18.97 -22.33 -1.14
C GLN A 4 -20.14 -21.33 -1.08
N LEU A 5 -21.35 -21.77 -1.42
CA LEU A 5 -22.55 -20.92 -1.32
C LEU A 5 -22.94 -20.68 0.14
N ILE A 6 -22.86 -21.71 0.99
CA ILE A 6 -23.15 -21.58 2.44
C ILE A 6 -22.11 -20.67 3.09
N ASP A 7 -20.82 -20.96 2.86
CA ASP A 7 -19.67 -20.26 3.39
C ASP A 7 -19.70 -18.75 3.04
N SER A 8 -19.90 -18.42 1.75
CA SER A 8 -20.01 -17.01 1.30
C SER A 8 -21.22 -16.24 1.85
N ASN A 9 -22.19 -16.92 2.48
CA ASN A 9 -23.36 -16.29 3.08
C ASN A 9 -23.42 -16.45 4.60
N GLY A 10 -22.44 -17.10 5.25
CA GLY A 10 -22.51 -17.45 6.68
C GLY A 10 -22.91 -16.29 7.60
N THR A 11 -22.33 -15.11 7.35
CA THR A 11 -22.60 -13.87 8.12
C THR A 11 -23.95 -13.20 7.85
N TYR A 12 -24.72 -13.68 6.86
CA TYR A 12 -26.04 -13.14 6.47
C TYR A 12 -27.21 -14.06 6.82
N LEU A 13 -26.92 -15.22 7.41
CA LEU A 13 -27.89 -16.26 7.76
C LEU A 13 -28.36 -16.13 9.22
N GLY A 14 -28.90 -17.22 9.77
CA GLY A 14 -29.24 -17.33 11.18
C GLY A 14 -28.01 -17.37 12.09
N LYS A 15 -28.27 -17.23 13.39
CA LYS A 15 -27.25 -17.16 14.44
C LYS A 15 -26.25 -18.32 14.38
N GLU A 16 -26.73 -19.54 14.16
CA GLU A 16 -25.88 -20.74 14.15
C GLU A 16 -24.83 -20.69 13.03
N ALA A 17 -25.19 -20.17 11.86
CA ALA A 17 -24.26 -20.02 10.74
C ALA A 17 -23.27 -18.86 10.94
N ASP A 18 -23.74 -17.72 11.47
CA ASP A 18 -22.88 -16.57 11.81
C ASP A 18 -21.85 -16.93 12.90
N GLU A 19 -22.27 -17.72 13.90
CA GLU A 19 -21.39 -18.22 14.95
C GLU A 19 -20.37 -19.25 14.43
N ALA A 20 -20.78 -20.17 13.55
CA ALA A 20 -19.87 -21.15 12.94
C ALA A 20 -18.84 -20.49 12.01
N ASP A 21 -19.25 -19.52 11.20
CA ASP A 21 -18.37 -18.69 10.37
C ASP A 21 -17.33 -17.97 11.24
N PHE A 22 -17.79 -17.29 12.30
CA PHE A 22 -16.89 -16.59 13.21
C PHE A 22 -15.96 -17.53 13.98
N ASP A 23 -16.43 -18.71 14.39
CA ASP A 23 -15.60 -19.69 15.09
C ASP A 23 -14.41 -20.12 14.23
N PHE A 24 -14.63 -20.35 12.94
CA PHE A 24 -13.57 -20.74 12.02
C PHE A 24 -12.71 -19.55 11.57
N TYR A 25 -13.27 -18.57 10.86
CA TYR A 25 -12.49 -17.47 10.26
C TYR A 25 -12.01 -16.44 11.28
N GLY A 26 -12.82 -16.19 12.31
CA GLY A 26 -12.50 -15.26 13.39
C GLY A 26 -11.58 -15.89 14.44
N ARG A 27 -12.04 -16.95 15.13
CA ARG A 27 -11.27 -17.50 16.25
C ARG A 27 -10.10 -18.35 15.78
N ILE A 28 -10.36 -19.40 14.99
CA ILE A 28 -9.33 -20.38 14.61
C ILE A 28 -8.29 -19.77 13.68
N LEU A 29 -8.70 -19.08 12.61
CA LEU A 29 -7.77 -18.57 11.61
C LEU A 29 -7.09 -17.25 12.00
N SER A 30 -7.77 -16.37 12.75
CA SER A 30 -7.24 -15.02 13.04
C SER A 30 -7.09 -14.69 14.53
N GLY A 31 -7.34 -15.65 15.43
CA GLY A 31 -7.14 -15.46 16.88
C GLY A 31 -8.13 -14.48 17.54
N GLN A 32 -9.19 -14.08 16.84
CA GLN A 32 -10.15 -13.10 17.36
C GLN A 32 -10.93 -13.66 18.54
N LYS A 33 -10.93 -12.93 19.66
CA LYS A 33 -11.66 -13.34 20.88
C LYS A 33 -13.17 -13.11 20.78
N SER A 34 -13.60 -12.13 20.00
CA SER A 34 -15.01 -11.75 19.85
C SER A 34 -15.29 -11.16 18.48
N GLN A 35 -16.47 -11.45 17.93
CA GLN A 35 -16.91 -10.92 16.66
C GLN A 35 -17.12 -9.39 16.74
N LYS A 36 -16.92 -8.70 15.62
CA LYS A 36 -17.23 -7.27 15.53
C LYS A 36 -18.71 -7.02 15.87
N PRO A 37 -19.03 -5.94 16.60
CA PRO A 37 -20.42 -5.60 16.89
C PRO A 37 -21.21 -5.38 15.60
N MET A 38 -22.51 -5.68 15.65
CA MET A 38 -23.39 -5.71 14.47
C MET A 38 -23.30 -4.45 13.62
N TRP A 39 -23.27 -3.26 14.24
CA TRP A 39 -23.22 -1.99 13.51
C TRP A 39 -21.95 -1.85 12.63
N LYS A 40 -20.79 -2.38 13.06
CA LYS A 40 -19.57 -2.37 12.25
C LYS A 40 -19.71 -3.30 11.05
N ARG A 41 -20.29 -4.49 11.26
CA ARG A 41 -20.54 -5.47 10.19
C ARG A 41 -21.53 -4.91 9.16
N ALA A 42 -22.61 -4.28 9.63
CA ALA A 42 -23.57 -3.60 8.76
C ALA A 42 -22.92 -2.48 7.92
N ILE A 43 -22.05 -1.66 8.53
CA ILE A 43 -21.27 -0.66 7.77
C ILE A 43 -20.37 -1.33 6.74
N SER A 44 -19.68 -2.43 7.09
CA SER A 44 -18.85 -3.16 6.11
C SER A 44 -19.67 -3.69 4.93
N THR A 45 -20.89 -4.19 5.16
CA THR A 45 -21.81 -4.59 4.08
C THR A 45 -22.17 -3.40 3.18
N VAL A 46 -22.50 -2.25 3.76
CA VAL A 46 -22.79 -1.03 2.97
C VAL A 46 -21.54 -0.57 2.21
N ASN A 47 -20.35 -0.60 2.83
CA ASN A 47 -19.10 -0.23 2.16
C ASN A 47 -18.77 -1.15 0.98
N GLY A 48 -18.98 -2.46 1.12
CA GLY A 48 -18.72 -3.43 0.05
C GLY A 48 -19.73 -3.40 -1.10
N THR A 49 -20.90 -2.77 -0.92
CA THR A 49 -22.00 -2.81 -1.91
C THR A 49 -22.34 -1.43 -2.46
N LEU A 50 -22.40 -0.41 -1.61
CA LEU A 50 -22.69 0.98 -1.95
C LEU A 50 -21.47 1.89 -1.65
N GLY A 51 -20.27 1.32 -1.67
CA GLY A 51 -19.03 2.01 -1.31
C GLY A 51 -18.78 3.30 -2.06
N ASP A 52 -19.06 3.35 -3.37
CA ASP A 52 -18.87 4.54 -4.20
C ASP A 52 -19.85 5.66 -3.80
N ALA A 53 -21.11 5.33 -3.56
CA ALA A 53 -22.13 6.27 -3.09
C ALA A 53 -21.82 6.79 -1.67
N LEU A 54 -21.37 5.92 -0.77
CA LEU A 54 -20.90 6.29 0.56
C LEU A 54 -19.66 7.19 0.47
N GLY A 55 -18.75 6.89 -0.44
CA GLY A 55 -17.50 7.62 -0.65
C GLY A 55 -17.70 9.03 -1.13
N ARG A 56 -18.73 9.27 -1.95
CA ARG A 56 -19.14 10.63 -2.29
C ARG A 56 -19.50 11.45 -1.06
N LEU A 57 -20.34 10.91 -0.18
CA LEU A 57 -20.73 11.59 1.07
C LEU A 57 -19.54 11.77 2.01
N TYR A 58 -18.61 10.82 2.04
CA TYR A 58 -17.39 10.89 2.84
C TYR A 58 -16.47 12.01 2.35
N ALA A 59 -16.15 12.03 1.05
CA ALA A 59 -15.28 13.02 0.43
C ALA A 59 -15.82 14.45 0.61
N GLU A 60 -17.12 14.66 0.37
CA GLU A 60 -17.79 15.95 0.54
C GLU A 60 -17.67 16.50 1.98
N ARG A 61 -17.56 15.62 2.99
CA ARG A 61 -17.54 16.02 4.41
C ARG A 61 -16.14 16.09 5.01
N TYR A 62 -15.22 15.23 4.57
CA TYR A 62 -13.98 14.97 5.30
C TYR A 62 -12.70 15.23 4.49
N PHE A 63 -12.79 15.55 3.20
CA PHE A 63 -11.60 15.81 2.38
C PHE A 63 -11.62 17.18 1.73
N SER A 64 -10.72 18.05 2.17
CA SER A 64 -10.61 19.45 1.72
C SER A 64 -9.79 19.59 0.42
N SER A 65 -10.08 20.62 -0.37
CA SER A 65 -9.28 21.02 -1.54
C SER A 65 -7.82 21.32 -1.19
N GLU A 66 -7.58 21.95 -0.05
CA GLU A 66 -6.26 22.35 0.45
C GLU A 66 -5.39 21.13 0.73
N ALA A 67 -5.96 20.09 1.34
CA ALA A 67 -5.29 18.80 1.51
C ALA A 67 -4.93 18.17 0.16
N LYS A 68 -5.85 18.20 -0.82
CA LYS A 68 -5.58 17.69 -2.18
C LYS A 68 -4.40 18.43 -2.83
N GLU A 69 -4.34 19.75 -2.74
CA GLU A 69 -3.23 20.55 -3.27
C GLU A 69 -1.90 20.21 -2.58
N ARG A 70 -1.89 20.07 -1.25
CA ARG A 70 -0.68 19.70 -0.50
C ARG A 70 -0.15 18.33 -0.93
N ILE A 71 -1.03 17.37 -1.13
CA ILE A 71 -0.70 16.01 -1.58
C ILE A 71 -0.13 16.02 -3.02
N ILE A 72 -0.67 16.84 -3.92
CA ILE A 72 -0.12 17.02 -5.28
C ILE A 72 1.31 17.56 -5.25
N VAL A 73 1.59 18.52 -4.38
CA VAL A 73 2.94 19.10 -4.22
C VAL A 73 3.91 18.04 -3.70
N MET A 74 3.52 17.27 -2.67
CA MET A 74 4.33 16.19 -2.12
C MET A 74 4.61 15.10 -3.15
N PHE A 75 3.59 14.63 -3.88
CA PHE A 75 3.76 13.65 -4.95
C PHE A 75 4.73 14.13 -6.02
N SER A 76 4.62 15.40 -6.44
CA SER A 76 5.54 16.01 -7.41
C SER A 76 6.98 16.06 -6.89
N SER A 77 7.16 16.31 -5.59
CA SER A 77 8.47 16.28 -4.92
C SER A 77 9.08 14.87 -4.91
N LEU A 78 8.28 13.85 -4.58
CA LEU A 78 8.67 12.44 -4.59
C LEU A 78 9.01 11.94 -5.99
N LYS A 79 8.22 12.31 -7.00
CA LYS A 79 8.49 11.98 -8.41
C LYS A 79 9.84 12.53 -8.86
N ARG A 80 10.18 13.78 -8.48
CA ARG A 80 11.51 14.37 -8.75
C ARG A 80 12.63 13.63 -8.00
N ALA A 81 12.40 13.25 -6.75
CA ALA A 81 13.37 12.48 -5.98
C ALA A 81 13.66 11.12 -6.64
N LEU A 82 12.62 10.37 -7.03
CA LEU A 82 12.79 9.10 -7.73
C LEU A 82 13.49 9.27 -9.09
N ALA A 83 13.18 10.33 -9.84
CA ALA A 83 13.88 10.62 -11.10
C ALA A 83 15.39 10.79 -10.90
N ARG A 84 15.80 11.62 -9.92
CA ARG A 84 17.23 11.78 -9.59
C ARG A 84 17.86 10.48 -9.14
N ARG A 85 17.14 9.70 -8.32
CA ARG A 85 17.61 8.40 -7.89
C ARG A 85 17.86 7.50 -9.09
N ILE A 86 16.92 7.37 -10.03
CA ILE A 86 17.11 6.61 -11.29
C ILE A 86 18.36 7.08 -12.06
N GLU A 87 18.59 8.38 -12.16
CA GLU A 87 19.73 8.95 -12.90
C GLU A 87 21.08 8.56 -12.31
N VAL A 88 21.23 8.54 -10.98
CA VAL A 88 22.53 8.32 -10.31
C VAL A 88 22.91 6.86 -10.10
N GLN A 89 22.01 5.91 -10.42
CA GLN A 89 22.26 4.49 -10.10
C GLN A 89 23.40 3.91 -10.93
N ASP A 90 24.30 3.17 -10.28
CA ASP A 90 25.48 2.59 -10.93
C ASP A 90 25.21 1.28 -11.68
N TRP A 91 24.05 0.67 -11.43
CA TRP A 91 23.74 -0.68 -11.90
C TRP A 91 22.90 -0.74 -13.17
N MET A 92 22.28 0.38 -13.54
CA MET A 92 21.39 0.50 -14.70
C MET A 92 22.10 1.25 -15.83
N GLY A 93 22.10 0.72 -17.05
CA GLY A 93 22.63 1.42 -18.22
C GLY A 93 21.74 2.59 -18.67
N ASP A 94 22.34 3.56 -19.37
CA ASP A 94 21.69 4.82 -19.78
C ASP A 94 20.37 4.62 -20.54
N LYS A 95 20.31 3.62 -21.43
CA LYS A 95 19.08 3.30 -22.18
C LYS A 95 17.95 2.85 -21.25
N SER A 96 18.25 2.00 -20.27
CA SER A 96 17.23 1.54 -19.33
C SER A 96 16.82 2.66 -18.39
N LYS A 97 17.75 3.52 -17.93
CA LYS A 97 17.43 4.74 -17.17
C LYS A 97 16.48 5.66 -17.92
N ALA A 98 16.74 5.94 -19.19
CA ALA A 98 15.87 6.78 -20.02
C ALA A 98 14.44 6.20 -20.09
N LEU A 99 14.29 4.89 -20.29
CA LEU A 99 12.98 4.23 -20.32
C LEU A 99 12.29 4.22 -18.94
N ALA A 100 13.05 4.09 -17.85
CA ALA A 100 12.51 4.19 -16.50
C ALA A 100 11.98 5.61 -16.21
N LEU A 101 12.71 6.65 -16.64
CA LEU A 101 12.25 8.04 -16.55
C LEU A 101 11.02 8.29 -17.42
N GLU A 102 10.93 7.73 -18.62
CA GLU A 102 9.71 7.79 -19.43
C GLU A 102 8.51 7.13 -18.75
N LYS A 103 8.71 5.99 -18.09
CA LYS A 103 7.66 5.29 -17.32
C LYS A 103 7.22 6.11 -16.11
N LEU A 104 8.17 6.66 -15.35
CA LEU A 104 7.92 7.54 -14.22
C LEU A 104 7.14 8.78 -14.65
N GLU A 105 7.51 9.38 -15.79
CA GLU A 105 6.84 10.57 -16.29
C GLU A 105 5.37 10.29 -16.64
N ALA A 106 5.11 9.10 -17.19
CA ALA A 106 3.79 8.65 -17.60
C ALA A 106 2.86 8.19 -16.45
N PHE A 107 3.29 8.24 -15.18
CA PHE A 107 2.40 7.90 -14.07
C PHE A 107 1.13 8.74 -14.08
N LYS A 108 -0.01 8.04 -14.01
CA LYS A 108 -1.30 8.65 -13.70
C LYS A 108 -1.44 8.72 -12.19
N PHE A 109 -2.07 9.79 -11.70
CA PHE A 109 -2.22 10.02 -10.27
C PHE A 109 -3.67 10.36 -9.91
N LYS A 110 -4.26 9.56 -9.03
CA LYS A 110 -5.62 9.70 -8.50
C LYS A 110 -5.56 10.03 -7.01
N ILE A 111 -6.33 11.04 -6.59
CA ILE A 111 -6.24 11.58 -5.23
C ILE A 111 -7.63 11.91 -4.69
N GLY A 112 -7.92 11.39 -3.50
CA GLY A 112 -9.13 11.68 -2.74
C GLY A 112 -10.33 10.87 -3.22
N TYR A 113 -10.82 11.20 -4.41
CA TYR A 113 -12.10 10.70 -4.93
C TYR A 113 -12.20 10.80 -6.47
N PRO A 114 -13.06 9.99 -7.12
CA PRO A 114 -13.28 10.05 -8.56
C PRO A 114 -14.05 11.30 -9.00
N ASP A 115 -13.83 11.72 -10.24
CA ASP A 115 -14.63 12.78 -10.89
C ASP A 115 -16.01 12.28 -11.35
N LYS A 116 -16.16 10.96 -11.50
CA LYS A 116 -17.39 10.30 -11.94
C LYS A 116 -17.79 9.21 -10.95
N TRP A 117 -19.04 9.26 -10.53
CA TRP A 117 -19.63 8.30 -9.61
C TRP A 117 -20.39 7.22 -10.38
N ARG A 118 -20.46 6.03 -9.78
CA ARG A 118 -21.23 4.90 -10.29
C ARG A 118 -22.72 5.21 -10.27
N ASP A 119 -23.42 4.82 -11.34
CA ASP A 119 -24.87 4.87 -11.37
C ASP A 119 -25.47 3.61 -10.73
N TYR A 120 -26.22 3.81 -9.65
CA TYR A 120 -26.93 2.76 -8.92
C TYR A 120 -28.42 2.69 -9.28
N SER A 121 -28.89 3.43 -10.29
CA SER A 121 -30.32 3.55 -10.64
C SER A 121 -31.02 2.22 -10.95
N LYS A 122 -30.29 1.21 -11.44
CA LYS A 122 -30.80 -0.14 -11.74
C LYS A 122 -30.66 -1.12 -10.55
N MET A 123 -30.12 -0.69 -9.41
CA MET A 123 -29.96 -1.56 -8.23
C MET A 123 -31.29 -1.68 -7.48
N GLU A 124 -31.73 -2.91 -7.25
CA GLU A 124 -32.95 -3.20 -6.51
C GLU A 124 -32.63 -3.72 -5.11
N ILE A 125 -33.04 -2.96 -4.09
CA ILE A 125 -33.01 -3.35 -2.68
C ILE A 125 -34.42 -3.22 -2.13
N ASP A 126 -34.93 -4.30 -1.53
CA ASP A 126 -36.30 -4.39 -1.03
C ASP A 126 -36.29 -4.73 0.46
N SER A 127 -36.80 -3.81 1.28
CA SER A 127 -36.87 -3.97 2.74
C SER A 127 -37.78 -5.12 3.21
N SER A 128 -38.64 -5.64 2.34
CA SER A 128 -39.49 -6.80 2.64
C SER A 128 -38.78 -8.15 2.44
N LYS A 129 -37.63 -8.16 1.75
CA LYS A 129 -36.82 -9.36 1.48
C LYS A 129 -35.77 -9.60 2.56
N SER A 130 -35.31 -10.84 2.65
CA SER A 130 -34.16 -11.19 3.49
C SER A 130 -32.86 -10.53 3.00
N LEU A 131 -31.86 -10.46 3.86
CA LEU A 131 -30.54 -9.93 3.51
C LEU A 131 -29.86 -10.76 2.41
N VAL A 132 -30.03 -12.09 2.42
CA VAL A 132 -29.50 -12.99 1.38
C VAL A 132 -30.12 -12.68 0.02
N GLU A 133 -31.43 -12.46 -0.04
CA GLU A 133 -32.12 -12.11 -1.29
C GLU A 133 -31.69 -10.73 -1.82
N ASN A 134 -31.52 -9.75 -0.94
CA ASN A 134 -30.99 -8.43 -1.32
C ASN A 134 -29.53 -8.54 -1.81
N ASN A 135 -28.68 -9.30 -1.13
CA ASN A 135 -27.30 -9.54 -1.58
C ASN A 135 -27.26 -10.26 -2.93
N ALA A 136 -28.15 -11.22 -3.19
CA ALA A 136 -28.25 -11.86 -4.50
C ALA A 136 -28.68 -10.89 -5.60
N SER A 137 -29.58 -9.93 -5.31
CA SER A 137 -29.95 -8.85 -6.22
C SER A 137 -28.77 -7.92 -6.52
N ILE A 138 -28.05 -7.49 -5.48
CA ILE A 138 -26.86 -6.65 -5.57
C ILE A 138 -25.75 -7.32 -6.41
N ASN A 139 -25.47 -8.60 -6.15
CA ASN A 139 -24.48 -9.36 -6.93
C ASN A 139 -24.87 -9.43 -8.41
N ARG A 140 -26.16 -9.61 -8.72
CA ARG A 140 -26.66 -9.64 -10.10
C ARG A 140 -26.52 -8.27 -10.78
N PHE A 141 -26.79 -7.18 -10.05
CA PHE A 141 -26.54 -5.82 -10.53
C PHE A 141 -25.06 -5.63 -10.90
N PHE A 142 -24.13 -5.95 -10.00
CA PHE A 142 -22.69 -5.78 -10.25
C PHE A 142 -22.15 -6.65 -11.37
N TRP A 143 -22.67 -7.87 -11.51
CA TRP A 143 -22.35 -8.73 -12.64
C TRP A 143 -22.79 -8.09 -13.96
N ASN A 144 -24.04 -7.64 -14.05
CA ASN A 144 -24.58 -7.02 -15.25
C ASN A 144 -23.85 -5.71 -15.61
N ASP A 145 -23.59 -4.86 -14.61
CA ASP A 145 -22.82 -3.63 -14.78
C ASP A 145 -21.40 -3.89 -15.26
N THR A 146 -20.71 -4.87 -14.69
CA THR A 146 -19.37 -5.28 -15.12
C THR A 146 -19.40 -5.73 -16.58
N VAL A 147 -20.35 -6.58 -16.96
CA VAL A 147 -20.49 -7.03 -18.36
C VAL A 147 -20.77 -5.84 -19.29
N GLU A 148 -21.69 -4.94 -18.93
CA GLU A 148 -22.07 -3.76 -19.73
C GLU A 148 -20.88 -2.82 -19.97
N ARG A 149 -20.08 -2.56 -18.92
CA ARG A 149 -18.95 -1.62 -18.97
C ARG A 149 -17.64 -2.22 -19.48
N LYS A 150 -17.42 -3.53 -19.32
CA LYS A 150 -16.11 -4.16 -19.59
C LYS A 150 -16.09 -5.09 -20.79
N PHE A 151 -17.17 -5.82 -21.06
CA PHE A 151 -17.13 -6.84 -22.12
C PHE A 151 -17.05 -6.19 -23.51
N LYS A 152 -15.97 -6.51 -24.25
CA LYS A 152 -15.66 -5.93 -25.58
C LYS A 152 -15.57 -4.40 -25.56
N LYS A 153 -15.18 -3.81 -24.43
CA LYS A 153 -14.90 -2.37 -24.30
C LYS A 153 -13.41 -2.15 -24.06
N LEU A 154 -12.94 -0.94 -24.36
CA LEU A 154 -11.60 -0.52 -23.97
C LEU A 154 -11.54 -0.33 -22.44
N VAL A 155 -10.34 -0.43 -21.89
CA VAL A 155 -10.09 -0.11 -20.48
C VAL A 155 -10.45 1.35 -20.24
N ASP A 156 -11.22 1.62 -19.20
CA ASP A 156 -11.57 2.97 -18.76
C ASP A 156 -10.53 3.43 -17.72
N PRO A 157 -9.62 4.36 -18.06
CA PRO A 157 -8.59 4.81 -17.13
C PRO A 157 -9.16 5.68 -16.00
N SER A 158 -10.44 6.09 -16.07
CA SER A 158 -11.07 6.87 -15.00
C SER A 158 -11.67 6.03 -13.87
N GLU A 159 -11.73 4.70 -14.00
CA GLU A 159 -12.27 3.82 -12.97
C GLU A 159 -11.33 3.70 -11.76
N TRP A 160 -11.90 3.70 -10.55
CA TRP A 160 -11.17 3.49 -9.30
C TRP A 160 -11.42 2.07 -8.79
N TYR A 161 -10.40 1.45 -8.18
CA TYR A 161 -10.53 0.14 -7.54
C TYR A 161 -10.67 0.19 -6.01
N MET A 162 -10.61 1.40 -5.43
CA MET A 162 -10.86 1.66 -4.02
C MET A 162 -11.87 2.79 -3.89
N ASN A 163 -12.68 2.73 -2.82
CA ASN A 163 -13.61 3.80 -2.50
C ASN A 163 -12.87 4.93 -1.77
N PRO A 164 -13.34 6.19 -1.88
CA PRO A 164 -12.74 7.34 -1.21
C PRO A 164 -12.46 7.17 0.29
N GLN A 165 -13.27 6.41 1.01
CA GLN A 165 -13.18 6.19 2.46
C GLN A 165 -12.26 5.02 2.85
N ASP A 166 -11.75 4.25 1.88
CA ASP A 166 -10.84 3.15 2.17
C ASP A 166 -9.50 3.71 2.67
N ILE A 167 -8.95 3.10 3.72
CA ILE A 167 -7.66 3.49 4.30
C ILE A 167 -6.60 2.57 3.71
N ASN A 168 -6.24 2.83 2.46
CA ASN A 168 -5.22 2.09 1.72
C ASN A 168 -4.72 2.95 0.54
N ALA A 169 -3.75 2.46 -0.23
CA ALA A 169 -3.32 3.01 -1.50
C ALA A 169 -3.09 1.87 -2.51
N TYR A 170 -2.92 2.19 -3.80
CA TYR A 170 -2.55 1.18 -4.78
C TYR A 170 -1.77 1.74 -5.98
N TYR A 171 -1.01 0.84 -6.60
CA TYR A 171 -0.48 0.96 -7.96
C TYR A 171 -1.19 -0.05 -8.89
N ASP A 172 -1.76 0.44 -10.00
CA ASP A 172 -2.25 -0.42 -11.08
C ASP A 172 -1.25 -0.45 -12.23
N ILE A 173 -0.58 -1.60 -12.34
CA ILE A 173 0.41 -1.90 -13.37
C ILE A 173 -0.16 -1.87 -14.79
N SER A 174 -1.45 -2.18 -14.96
CA SER A 174 -2.10 -2.31 -16.28
C SER A 174 -2.35 -0.97 -16.97
N ILE A 175 -2.35 0.13 -16.20
CA ILE A 175 -2.54 1.49 -16.72
C ILE A 175 -1.51 2.49 -16.22
N ASN A 176 -0.50 2.02 -15.48
CA ASN A 176 0.60 2.79 -14.90
C ASN A 176 0.09 3.93 -14.01
N GLU A 177 -0.72 3.59 -13.02
CA GLU A 177 -1.47 4.53 -12.18
C GLU A 177 -1.21 4.32 -10.70
N ILE A 178 -1.14 5.42 -9.96
CA ILE A 178 -1.07 5.44 -8.50
C ILE A 178 -2.33 6.11 -7.96
N CYS A 179 -2.92 5.55 -6.91
CA CYS A 179 -4.16 6.04 -6.32
C CYS A 179 -4.09 6.15 -4.80
N PHE A 180 -4.53 7.30 -4.29
CA PHE A 180 -4.63 7.60 -2.86
C PHE A 180 -6.05 8.07 -2.52
N PRO A 181 -6.94 7.17 -2.05
CA PRO A 181 -8.25 7.54 -1.52
C PRO A 181 -8.17 8.59 -0.40
N ALA A 182 -9.23 9.37 -0.21
CA ALA A 182 -9.31 10.36 0.87
C ALA A 182 -9.13 9.74 2.28
N GLY A 183 -9.49 8.47 2.45
CA GLY A 183 -9.41 7.74 3.71
C GLY A 183 -7.99 7.56 4.22
N ILE A 184 -6.98 7.41 3.37
CA ILE A 184 -5.58 7.34 3.83
C ILE A 184 -4.97 8.74 4.05
N LEU A 185 -5.57 9.79 3.50
CA LEU A 185 -5.06 11.17 3.57
C LEU A 185 -5.48 11.90 4.85
N GLN A 186 -5.27 11.24 5.99
CA GLN A 186 -5.57 11.74 7.33
C GLN A 186 -4.57 11.19 8.36
N TYR A 187 -4.63 11.69 9.60
CA TYR A 187 -3.80 11.19 10.69
C TYR A 187 -4.09 9.70 10.94
N PRO A 188 -3.07 8.83 11.12
CA PRO A 188 -1.66 9.14 11.36
C PRO A 188 -0.76 9.17 10.12
N PHE A 189 -1.32 9.12 8.91
CA PHE A 189 -0.53 9.13 7.67
C PHE A 189 -0.23 10.55 7.19
N PHE A 190 -1.20 11.46 7.31
CA PHE A 190 -1.10 12.84 6.83
C PHE A 190 -1.80 13.81 7.77
N ASP A 191 -1.18 14.94 8.06
CA ASP A 191 -1.80 16.04 8.81
C ASP A 191 -1.35 17.38 8.24
N MET A 192 -2.32 18.20 7.85
CA MET A 192 -2.11 19.56 7.32
C MET A 192 -1.37 20.48 8.29
N ASN A 193 -1.45 20.20 9.59
CA ASN A 193 -0.83 21.00 10.65
C ASN A 193 0.49 20.40 11.16
N ALA A 194 0.81 19.16 10.76
CA ALA A 194 2.09 18.55 11.08
C ALA A 194 3.20 19.10 10.17
N ASP A 195 4.45 18.97 10.60
CA ASP A 195 5.57 19.40 9.76
C ASP A 195 5.99 18.34 8.74
N ASP A 196 6.88 18.76 7.85
CA ASP A 196 7.29 17.93 6.71
C ASP A 196 8.05 16.68 7.12
N ALA A 197 8.72 16.67 8.27
CA ALA A 197 9.32 15.45 8.79
C ALA A 197 8.25 14.37 9.00
N PHE A 198 7.12 14.73 9.61
CA PHE A 198 6.00 13.81 9.80
C PHE A 198 5.38 13.41 8.46
N ASN A 199 4.95 14.37 7.63
CA ASN A 199 4.21 14.06 6.41
C ASN A 199 5.05 13.27 5.39
N TYR A 200 6.35 13.58 5.24
CA TYR A 200 7.22 12.79 4.36
C TYR A 200 7.58 11.43 4.96
N GLY A 201 7.75 11.33 6.28
CA GLY A 201 8.03 10.06 6.95
C GLY A 201 6.83 9.12 7.02
N ALA A 202 5.61 9.68 7.02
CA ALA A 202 4.36 8.92 7.00
C ALA A 202 3.85 8.76 5.55
N ILE A 203 2.86 9.54 5.11
CA ILE A 203 2.26 9.38 3.75
C ILE A 203 3.27 9.50 2.62
N GLY A 204 4.37 10.25 2.79
CA GLY A 204 5.42 10.35 1.78
C GLY A 204 6.11 9.03 1.48
N THR A 205 6.33 8.18 2.50
CA THR A 205 6.90 6.83 2.30
C THR A 205 5.94 5.91 1.57
N ILE A 206 4.62 6.03 1.83
CA ILE A 206 3.57 5.28 1.14
C ILE A 206 3.44 5.75 -0.32
N MET A 207 3.49 7.06 -0.59
CA MET A 207 3.55 7.57 -1.97
C MET A 207 4.80 7.08 -2.71
N GLY A 208 5.95 7.06 -2.05
CA GLY A 208 7.15 6.45 -2.59
C GLY A 208 6.95 4.96 -2.87
N HIS A 209 6.34 4.22 -1.95
CA HIS A 209 6.06 2.80 -2.07
C HIS A 209 5.24 2.49 -3.33
N GLU A 210 4.12 3.19 -3.56
CA GLU A 210 3.32 3.01 -4.77
C GLU A 210 4.06 3.39 -6.07
N MET A 211 4.99 4.35 -6.02
CA MET A 211 5.85 4.65 -7.16
C MET A 211 6.81 3.49 -7.47
N ILE A 212 7.32 2.83 -6.44
CA ILE A 212 8.27 1.71 -6.59
C ILE A 212 7.58 0.45 -7.09
N HIS A 213 6.27 0.26 -6.87
CA HIS A 213 5.54 -0.82 -7.54
C HIS A 213 5.58 -0.72 -9.07
N GLY A 214 5.81 0.46 -9.65
CA GLY A 214 6.12 0.59 -11.07
C GLY A 214 7.46 -0.01 -11.50
N PHE A 215 8.32 -0.36 -10.55
CA PHE A 215 9.72 -0.74 -10.76
C PHE A 215 10.18 -1.92 -9.90
N ASP A 216 9.31 -2.55 -9.11
CA ASP A 216 9.62 -3.77 -8.36
C ASP A 216 9.85 -4.97 -9.31
N ASP A 217 9.93 -6.18 -8.79
CA ASP A 217 10.22 -7.37 -9.59
C ASP A 217 9.13 -7.74 -10.61
N GLU A 218 7.89 -7.31 -10.40
CA GLU A 218 6.77 -7.46 -11.34
C GLU A 218 6.54 -6.20 -12.17
N GLY A 219 6.43 -5.05 -11.51
CA GLY A 219 6.33 -3.69 -12.03
C GLY A 219 7.27 -3.42 -13.20
N ARG A 220 8.55 -3.76 -13.03
CA ARG A 220 9.57 -3.55 -14.06
C ARG A 220 9.31 -4.29 -15.37
N GLN A 221 8.41 -5.27 -15.39
CA GLN A 221 8.12 -6.08 -16.58
C GLN A 221 7.12 -5.38 -17.50
N PHE A 222 6.54 -4.26 -17.07
CA PHE A 222 5.51 -3.53 -17.81
C PHE A 222 6.02 -2.16 -18.23
N ASP A 223 5.73 -1.77 -19.47
CA ASP A 223 6.11 -0.46 -20.00
C ASP A 223 5.23 0.68 -19.45
N LYS A 224 5.50 1.91 -19.91
CA LYS A 224 4.77 3.11 -19.49
C LYS A 224 3.26 3.11 -19.78
N ASN A 225 2.80 2.21 -20.66
CA ASN A 225 1.40 2.07 -21.03
C ASN A 225 0.74 0.85 -20.35
N GLY A 226 1.46 0.13 -19.49
CA GLY A 226 0.96 -1.07 -18.81
C GLY A 226 0.97 -2.32 -19.68
N ASN A 227 1.81 -2.39 -20.73
CA ASN A 227 1.99 -3.62 -21.51
C ASN A 227 3.19 -4.41 -21.02
N LEU A 228 3.06 -5.73 -20.93
CA LEU A 228 4.19 -6.62 -20.67
C LEU A 228 5.25 -6.46 -21.77
N ALA A 229 6.42 -5.94 -21.41
CA ALA A 229 7.51 -5.64 -22.33
C ALA A 229 8.86 -5.79 -21.64
N ASN A 230 9.83 -6.39 -22.32
CA ASN A 230 11.19 -6.41 -21.81
C ASN A 230 11.95 -5.15 -22.24
N TRP A 231 11.86 -4.10 -21.43
CA TRP A 231 12.46 -2.79 -21.71
C TRP A 231 13.80 -2.56 -20.98
N TRP A 232 14.28 -3.55 -20.21
CA TRP A 232 15.61 -3.54 -19.59
C TRP A 232 16.62 -4.34 -20.41
N SER A 233 17.90 -3.93 -20.35
CA SER A 233 18.96 -4.77 -20.89
C SER A 233 19.15 -6.02 -20.01
N ARG A 234 19.57 -7.14 -20.61
CA ARG A 234 19.88 -8.37 -19.85
C ARG A 234 20.90 -8.14 -18.71
N PRO A 235 21.99 -7.36 -18.90
CA PRO A 235 22.88 -7.00 -17.80
C PRO A 235 22.19 -6.28 -16.64
N ASP A 236 21.32 -5.32 -16.93
CA ASP A 236 20.61 -4.54 -15.90
C ASP A 236 19.63 -5.43 -15.12
N THR A 237 18.85 -6.27 -15.80
CA THR A 237 17.99 -7.27 -15.16
C THR A 237 18.78 -8.18 -14.22
N ARG A 238 19.96 -8.66 -14.62
CA ARG A 238 20.80 -9.49 -13.74
C ARG A 238 21.32 -8.73 -12.53
N ARG A 239 21.66 -7.45 -12.67
CA ARG A 239 22.16 -6.62 -11.57
C ARG A 239 21.06 -6.28 -10.57
N PHE A 240 19.85 -6.01 -11.04
CA PHE A 240 18.67 -5.84 -10.21
C PHE A 240 18.31 -7.12 -9.47
N ASN A 241 18.21 -8.25 -10.17
CA ASN A 241 17.89 -9.53 -9.55
C ASN A 241 18.89 -9.91 -8.44
N ARG A 242 20.18 -9.57 -8.60
CA ARG A 242 21.17 -9.77 -7.52
C ARG A 242 20.93 -8.88 -6.29
N ARG A 243 20.46 -7.65 -6.49
CA ARG A 243 20.18 -6.72 -5.39
C ARG A 243 18.95 -7.13 -4.61
N ILE A 244 17.84 -7.42 -5.30
CA ILE A 244 16.60 -7.85 -4.64
C ILE A 244 16.77 -9.20 -3.93
N LYS A 245 17.69 -10.06 -4.41
CA LYS A 245 18.01 -11.33 -3.75
C LYS A 245 18.54 -11.13 -2.32
N VAL A 246 19.27 -10.04 -2.06
CA VAL A 246 19.74 -9.69 -0.71
C VAL A 246 18.54 -9.46 0.22
N LEU A 247 17.53 -8.70 -0.22
CA LEU A 247 16.30 -8.51 0.56
C LEU A 247 15.54 -9.82 0.74
N GLU A 248 15.40 -10.63 -0.31
CA GLU A 248 14.72 -11.93 -0.23
C GLU A 248 15.36 -12.82 0.85
N GLU A 249 16.69 -12.95 0.83
CA GLU A 249 17.45 -13.76 1.79
C GLU A 249 17.42 -13.18 3.21
N TRP A 250 17.52 -11.85 3.33
CA TRP A 250 17.39 -11.15 4.60
C TRP A 250 16.05 -11.46 5.28
N PHE A 251 14.94 -11.23 4.59
CA PHE A 251 13.61 -11.47 5.16
C PHE A 251 13.36 -12.96 5.43
N ASN A 252 13.84 -13.87 4.57
CA ASN A 252 13.79 -15.32 4.83
C ASN A 252 14.56 -15.74 6.10
N GLY A 253 15.52 -14.93 6.55
CA GLY A 253 16.30 -15.17 7.75
C GLY A 253 15.58 -14.83 9.05
N ILE A 254 14.52 -14.01 9.00
CA ILE A 254 13.89 -13.43 10.18
C ILE A 254 12.82 -14.37 10.75
N GLU A 255 12.93 -14.68 12.03
CA GLU A 255 11.92 -15.41 12.79
C GLU A 255 10.80 -14.45 13.26
N VAL A 256 9.54 -14.81 12.98
CA VAL A 256 8.35 -13.98 13.28
C VAL A 256 7.47 -14.58 14.36
N LEU A 257 7.51 -15.91 14.52
CA LEU A 257 6.96 -16.68 15.64
C LEU A 257 7.95 -17.81 15.94
N PRO A 258 7.89 -18.46 17.12
CA PRO A 258 8.73 -19.61 17.43
C PRO A 258 8.75 -20.64 16.30
N ASP A 259 9.94 -20.90 15.75
CA ASP A 259 10.19 -21.83 14.63
C ASP A 259 9.53 -21.45 13.29
N ILE A 260 8.96 -20.26 13.16
CA ILE A 260 8.34 -19.75 11.92
C ILE A 260 9.12 -18.54 11.42
N LYS A 261 9.63 -18.65 10.19
CA LYS A 261 10.33 -17.55 9.52
C LYS A 261 9.41 -16.80 8.57
N ALA A 262 9.71 -15.52 8.34
CA ALA A 262 9.09 -14.76 7.27
C ALA A 262 9.40 -15.37 5.90
N ASN A 263 8.55 -15.07 4.92
CA ASN A 263 8.70 -15.54 3.56
C ASN A 263 9.14 -14.38 2.66
N GLY A 264 10.45 -14.14 2.60
CA GLY A 264 11.06 -13.05 1.83
C GLY A 264 10.84 -13.17 0.32
N LYS A 265 10.50 -14.37 -0.18
CA LYS A 265 10.12 -14.57 -1.59
C LYS A 265 8.68 -14.16 -1.87
N LEU A 266 7.75 -14.55 -1.00
CA LEU A 266 6.34 -14.13 -1.10
C LEU A 266 6.24 -12.60 -0.98
N THR A 267 7.03 -12.01 -0.09
CA THR A 267 6.94 -10.59 0.26
C THR A 267 7.88 -9.68 -0.52
N LEU A 268 8.51 -10.20 -1.59
CA LEU A 268 9.64 -9.51 -2.22
C LEU A 268 9.24 -8.18 -2.85
N GLY A 269 8.12 -8.13 -3.59
CA GLY A 269 7.63 -6.91 -4.22
C GLY A 269 7.38 -5.80 -3.20
N GLU A 270 6.64 -6.13 -2.14
CA GLU A 270 6.36 -5.23 -1.01
C GLU A 270 7.62 -4.76 -0.29
N ASN A 271 8.57 -5.66 -0.03
CA ASN A 271 9.82 -5.28 0.64
C ASN A 271 10.69 -4.37 -0.23
N ILE A 272 10.69 -4.57 -1.56
CA ILE A 272 11.34 -3.64 -2.52
C ILE A 272 10.64 -2.29 -2.48
N ALA A 273 9.31 -2.28 -2.47
CA ALA A 273 8.48 -1.08 -2.45
C ALA A 273 8.64 -0.29 -1.15
N ASP A 274 8.69 -0.94 0.02
CA ASP A 274 8.97 -0.27 1.30
C ASP A 274 10.36 0.33 1.33
N HIS A 275 11.38 -0.45 0.95
CA HIS A 275 12.75 0.02 0.93
C HIS A 275 12.90 1.21 -0.01
N GLY A 276 12.45 1.09 -1.26
CA GLY A 276 12.54 2.17 -2.25
C GLY A 276 11.64 3.36 -1.91
N GLY A 277 10.46 3.13 -1.36
CA GLY A 277 9.53 4.18 -0.96
C GLY A 277 10.11 5.05 0.15
N LEU A 278 10.74 4.41 1.14
CA LEU A 278 11.44 5.09 2.21
C LEU A 278 12.65 5.89 1.69
N THR A 279 13.47 5.33 0.78
CA THR A 279 14.63 6.07 0.22
C THR A 279 14.21 7.23 -0.68
N VAL A 280 13.13 7.09 -1.44
CA VAL A 280 12.55 8.16 -2.26
C VAL A 280 11.99 9.28 -1.38
N ALA A 281 11.22 8.93 -0.34
CA ALA A 281 10.66 9.89 0.60
C ALA A 281 11.74 10.65 1.37
N LEU A 282 12.80 9.97 1.77
CA LEU A 282 13.93 10.58 2.45
C LEU A 282 14.69 11.56 1.54
N GLU A 283 14.92 11.19 0.28
CA GLU A 283 15.55 12.06 -0.72
C GLU A 283 14.68 13.29 -1.02
N ALA A 284 13.36 13.13 -1.08
CA ALA A 284 12.42 14.24 -1.26
C ALA A 284 12.39 15.15 -0.01
N PHE A 285 12.41 14.56 1.19
CA PHE A 285 12.45 15.29 2.45
C PHE A 285 13.76 16.10 2.61
N ARG A 286 14.90 15.55 2.16
CA ARG A 286 16.18 16.28 2.13
C ARG A 286 16.12 17.56 1.32
N ASP A 287 15.36 17.61 0.23
CA ASP A 287 15.18 18.86 -0.53
C ASP A 287 14.40 19.90 0.26
N VAL A 288 13.33 19.50 0.93
CA VAL A 288 12.58 20.38 1.84
C VAL A 288 13.49 20.91 2.95
N MET A 289 14.37 20.06 3.48
CA MET A 289 15.33 20.41 4.53
C MET A 289 16.42 21.39 4.07
N LYS A 290 16.75 21.45 2.77
CA LYS A 290 17.67 22.47 2.23
C LYS A 290 17.06 23.87 2.27
N GLU A 291 15.73 23.95 2.06
CA GLU A 291 14.98 25.19 2.09
C GLU A 291 14.59 25.58 3.53
N ASN A 292 14.37 24.59 4.39
CA ASN A 292 14.02 24.76 5.78
C ASN A 292 14.63 23.63 6.62
N SER A 293 15.79 23.87 7.23
CA SER A 293 16.52 22.85 8.00
C SER A 293 15.77 22.32 9.22
N GLY A 294 14.62 22.91 9.56
CA GLY A 294 13.77 22.50 10.67
C GLY A 294 14.43 22.71 12.03
N GLU A 295 13.61 22.65 13.07
CA GLU A 295 14.07 22.72 14.46
C GLU A 295 13.97 21.34 15.12
N ILE A 296 14.75 21.16 16.19
CA ILE A 296 14.56 20.06 17.12
C ILE A 296 13.20 20.25 17.79
N LYS A 297 12.30 19.28 17.66
CA LYS A 297 10.99 19.29 18.33
C LYS A 297 10.85 18.05 19.18
N GLN A 298 10.34 18.23 20.41
CA GLN A 298 10.16 17.13 21.38
C GLN A 298 11.45 16.31 21.62
N GLY A 299 12.62 16.94 21.51
CA GLY A 299 13.92 16.28 21.70
C GLY A 299 14.45 15.53 20.48
N PHE A 300 13.76 15.55 19.35
CA PHE A 300 14.16 14.82 18.14
C PHE A 300 14.52 15.77 16.99
N THR A 301 15.58 15.43 16.25
CA THR A 301 15.94 16.09 14.99
C THR A 301 14.85 15.85 13.93
N PRO A 302 14.74 16.69 12.89
CA PRO A 302 13.80 16.44 11.81
C PRO A 302 13.97 15.06 11.16
N LEU A 303 15.22 14.59 10.97
CA LEU A 303 15.50 13.25 10.43
C LEU A 303 15.03 12.11 11.36
N GLN A 304 15.23 12.26 12.67
CA GLN A 304 14.69 11.30 13.65
C GLN A 304 13.15 11.27 13.60
N ARG A 305 12.51 12.43 13.48
CA ARG A 305 11.04 12.53 13.41
C ARG A 305 10.47 11.93 12.13
N PHE A 306 11.18 12.01 11.02
CA PHE A 306 10.85 11.29 9.78
C PHE A 306 10.79 9.77 10.03
N PHE A 307 11.83 9.19 10.62
CA PHE A 307 11.84 7.75 10.90
C PHE A 307 10.84 7.32 11.98
N ILE A 308 10.59 8.18 12.98
CA ILE A 308 9.54 7.94 13.98
C ILE A 308 8.15 7.94 13.33
N ALA A 309 7.87 8.90 12.43
CA ALA A 309 6.60 8.94 11.70
C ALA A 309 6.43 7.68 10.82
N TYR A 310 7.47 7.27 10.11
CA TYR A 310 7.50 6.01 9.34
C TYR A 310 7.20 4.79 10.23
N ALA A 311 7.89 4.65 11.36
CA ALA A 311 7.64 3.53 12.26
C ALA A 311 6.21 3.55 12.83
N PHE A 312 5.66 4.75 13.08
CA PHE A 312 4.34 4.92 13.69
C PHE A 312 3.19 4.54 12.75
N THR A 313 3.32 4.73 11.42
CA THR A 313 2.29 4.29 10.46
C THR A 313 2.08 2.77 10.44
N TRP A 314 3.09 2.02 10.91
CA TRP A 314 3.09 0.57 10.98
C TRP A 314 2.84 0.03 12.39
N ALA A 315 2.34 0.87 13.30
CA ALA A 315 2.01 0.46 14.65
C ALA A 315 0.85 -0.55 14.65
N GLU A 316 1.19 -1.83 14.76
CA GLU A 316 0.24 -2.94 14.80
C GLU A 316 0.56 -3.87 15.97
N ASN A 317 -0.48 -4.47 16.55
CA ASN A 317 -0.37 -5.61 17.45
C ASN A 317 -1.33 -6.71 16.99
N CYS A 318 -0.79 -7.86 16.65
CA CYS A 318 -1.48 -8.93 15.95
C CYS A 318 -1.44 -10.24 16.75
N CYS A 319 -2.46 -11.10 16.60
CA CYS A 319 -2.46 -12.42 17.22
C CYS A 319 -1.55 -13.37 16.44
N ASP A 320 -0.92 -14.34 17.10
CA ASP A 320 0.00 -15.30 16.47
C ASP A 320 -0.69 -16.08 15.33
N GLU A 321 -1.97 -16.40 15.45
CA GLU A 321 -2.75 -17.06 14.39
C GLU A 321 -2.81 -16.22 13.12
N MET A 322 -3.02 -14.91 13.27
CA MET A 322 -3.05 -13.97 12.15
C MET A 322 -1.64 -13.75 11.57
N VAL A 323 -0.60 -13.67 12.41
CA VAL A 323 0.80 -13.62 11.94
C VAL A 323 1.12 -14.86 11.11
N LEU A 324 0.69 -16.04 11.55
CA LEU A 324 0.86 -17.30 10.81
C LEU A 324 0.11 -17.29 9.48
N GLN A 325 -1.09 -16.69 9.44
CA GLN A 325 -1.84 -16.51 8.19
C GLN A 325 -1.07 -15.58 7.23
N MET A 326 -0.65 -14.40 7.70
CA MET A 326 0.09 -13.41 6.91
C MET A 326 1.32 -14.03 6.24
N VAL A 327 2.15 -14.72 7.02
CA VAL A 327 3.40 -15.34 6.51
C VAL A 327 3.16 -16.40 5.43
N LYS A 328 1.95 -16.97 5.37
CA LYS A 328 1.59 -18.02 4.40
C LYS A 328 0.92 -17.49 3.14
N SER A 329 0.24 -16.35 3.20
CA SER A 329 -0.64 -15.91 2.10
C SER A 329 -0.62 -14.42 1.80
N ASP A 330 -0.11 -13.58 2.69
CA ASP A 330 -0.03 -12.14 2.48
C ASP A 330 1.31 -11.80 1.82
N GLU A 331 1.26 -10.99 0.76
CA GLU A 331 2.43 -10.46 0.09
C GLU A 331 3.13 -9.38 0.92
N HIS A 332 2.45 -8.85 1.95
CA HIS A 332 3.06 -7.91 2.87
C HIS A 332 3.80 -8.64 3.99
N SER A 333 5.01 -8.18 4.28
CA SER A 333 5.68 -8.53 5.53
C SER A 333 4.85 -8.02 6.73
N PRO A 334 4.84 -8.74 7.88
CA PRO A 334 4.22 -8.22 9.10
C PRO A 334 4.73 -6.82 9.43
N SER A 335 3.89 -5.93 9.97
CA SER A 335 4.20 -4.49 10.08
C SER A 335 5.51 -4.19 10.81
N ARG A 336 5.86 -4.97 11.84
CA ARG A 336 7.15 -4.85 12.55
C ARG A 336 8.35 -5.08 11.64
N LEU A 337 8.25 -6.00 10.68
CA LEU A 337 9.32 -6.26 9.71
C LEU A 337 9.36 -5.21 8.60
N ARG A 338 8.21 -4.65 8.20
CA ARG A 338 8.18 -3.49 7.31
C ARG A 338 8.97 -2.33 7.90
N VAL A 339 8.98 -2.15 9.22
CA VAL A 339 9.84 -1.15 9.90
C VAL A 339 11.26 -1.67 10.08
N ASN A 340 11.47 -2.66 10.94
CA ASN A 340 12.81 -3.03 11.42
C ASN A 340 13.63 -3.72 10.34
N GLY A 341 12.99 -4.56 9.52
CA GLY A 341 13.64 -5.26 8.42
C GLY A 341 14.14 -4.29 7.35
N VAL A 342 13.37 -3.23 7.06
CA VAL A 342 13.73 -2.21 6.08
C VAL A 342 14.75 -1.22 6.64
N LEU A 343 14.54 -0.67 7.84
CA LEU A 343 15.46 0.32 8.46
C LEU A 343 16.89 -0.20 8.61
N SER A 344 17.06 -1.51 8.82
CA SER A 344 18.38 -2.14 8.88
C SER A 344 19.20 -1.89 7.60
N HIS A 345 18.55 -1.69 6.45
CA HIS A 345 19.18 -1.41 5.16
C HIS A 345 19.31 0.08 4.81
N ILE A 346 18.90 1.01 5.69
CA ILE A 346 18.92 2.46 5.42
C ILE A 346 20.05 3.14 6.17
N ASP A 347 21.09 3.58 5.46
CA ASP A 347 22.28 4.22 6.05
C ASP A 347 21.94 5.43 6.92
N GLU A 348 20.99 6.26 6.48
CA GLU A 348 20.57 7.46 7.18
C GLU A 348 19.90 7.19 8.53
N TRP A 349 19.34 6.00 8.73
CA TRP A 349 18.80 5.62 10.03
C TRP A 349 19.92 5.41 11.05
N TYR A 350 21.07 4.86 10.61
CA TYR A 350 22.26 4.73 11.47
C TYR A 350 22.78 6.09 11.90
N GLU A 351 22.84 7.05 10.98
CA GLU A 351 23.23 8.44 11.27
C GLU A 351 22.25 9.10 12.25
N ALA A 352 20.95 8.96 12.00
CA ALA A 352 19.92 9.62 12.79
C ALA A 352 19.90 9.17 14.27
N PHE A 353 20.20 7.90 14.54
CA PHE A 353 20.09 7.32 15.89
C PHE A 353 21.42 6.86 16.48
N GLY A 354 22.55 7.06 15.79
CA GLY A 354 23.88 6.67 16.27
C GLY A 354 24.04 5.15 16.41
N ILE A 355 23.53 4.40 15.45
CA ILE A 355 23.51 2.93 15.50
C ILE A 355 24.90 2.37 15.21
N THR A 356 25.32 1.44 16.06
CA THR A 356 26.62 0.76 16.03
C THR A 356 26.43 -0.76 16.06
N GLU A 357 27.53 -1.51 15.89
CA GLU A 357 27.58 -2.99 15.96
C GLU A 357 27.01 -3.58 17.27
N GLU A 358 26.89 -2.78 18.32
CA GLU A 358 26.32 -3.20 19.61
C GLU A 358 24.77 -3.29 19.59
N HIS A 359 24.13 -2.73 18.56
CA HIS A 359 22.67 -2.66 18.45
C HIS A 359 22.11 -3.83 17.65
N SER A 360 20.96 -4.37 18.08
CA SER A 360 20.37 -5.61 17.52
C SER A 360 19.88 -5.51 16.08
N MET A 361 19.69 -4.30 15.53
CA MET A 361 19.28 -4.08 14.13
C MET A 361 20.44 -3.62 13.25
N TYR A 362 21.68 -3.68 13.74
CA TYR A 362 22.85 -3.37 12.94
C TYR A 362 23.10 -4.47 11.91
N ILE A 363 23.34 -4.07 10.67
CA ILE A 363 24.00 -4.88 9.64
C ILE A 363 25.16 -4.10 9.03
N ALA A 364 26.19 -4.81 8.58
CA ALA A 364 27.41 -4.20 8.04
C ALA A 364 27.08 -3.40 6.76
N PRO A 365 27.76 -2.26 6.49
CA PRO A 365 27.47 -1.41 5.32
C PRO A 365 27.47 -2.15 3.97
N GLU A 366 28.35 -3.15 3.81
CA GLU A 366 28.47 -4.00 2.62
C GLU A 366 27.35 -5.04 2.47
N GLU A 367 26.61 -5.34 3.54
CA GLU A 367 25.45 -6.26 3.54
C GLU A 367 24.13 -5.50 3.31
N ARG A 368 24.15 -4.17 3.34
CA ARG A 368 22.97 -3.35 3.11
C ARG A 368 22.58 -3.34 1.64
N VAL A 369 21.29 -3.50 1.36
CA VAL A 369 20.79 -3.47 -0.01
C VAL A 369 20.73 -2.03 -0.54
N ARG A 370 20.97 -1.85 -1.84
CA ARG A 370 20.78 -0.57 -2.55
C ARG A 370 20.12 -0.83 -3.90
N ILE A 371 18.81 -0.56 -3.98
CA ILE A 371 17.99 -0.84 -5.18
C ILE A 371 17.59 0.43 -5.89
N TRP A 372 16.74 1.24 -5.25
CA TRP A 372 16.13 2.45 -5.80
C TRP A 372 16.64 3.66 -5.09
#